data_AF-A0A2R5FCZ9-F1
#
_entry.id   AF-A0A2R5FCZ9-F1
#
_cell.length_a   1.000
_cell.length_b   1.000
_cell.length_c   1.000
_cell.angle_alpha   90.00
_cell.angle_beta   90.00
_cell.angle_gamma   90.00
#
_symmetry.space_group_name_H-M   'P 1'
#
loop_
_entity.id
_entity.type
_entity.pdbx_description
1 polymer ?
#
loop_
_entity_poly.entity_id
_entity_poly.type
_entity_poly.pdbx_seq_one_letter_code
_entity_poly.pdbx_strand_id
1 'polypeptide(L)'
;MRALNDAVSVASTRWVSGSKICTDAPTPAPTLAPTLSPVDYIDGCYMEQVIYKANAADRILTYDDEPGVQLPEQCHSACVANEDCNYWSFRSASGNSDANAGAQCNLMRALNDAVSVASTRWVSGSKICTDAPTDAPTDAPTPMPTPEPTPEPTSAPVIETSGCYVEGKRYKNPNVLESPTVTSEEECHSQCVENDECNYWAYRTTNSICELIAEIGNIKDAGQWISGPKICTDMPTPEPTFPPVLRCPEKKLDIVWVVDNSGS
;
A
#
# COMPACT_ATOMS: atom_id res chain seq x y z
N MET A 1 48.13 60.28 -25.40
CA MET A 1 47.14 59.76 -24.43
C MET A 1 47.10 58.25 -24.71
N ARG A 2 47.78 57.36 -23.97
CA ARG A 2 47.62 56.93 -22.56
C ARG A 2 46.29 56.21 -22.26
N ALA A 3 46.30 54.89 -22.46
CA ALA A 3 45.52 53.80 -21.84
C ALA A 3 46.02 52.51 -22.57
N LEU A 4 46.89 51.61 -22.07
CA LEU A 4 47.21 51.03 -20.75
C LEU A 4 46.18 50.03 -20.19
N ASN A 5 46.71 48.86 -19.79
CA ASN A 5 46.10 47.73 -19.04
C ASN A 5 45.12 46.82 -19.84
N ASP A 6 44.99 45.50 -19.67
CA ASP A 6 45.74 44.41 -18.99
C ASP A 6 45.14 43.04 -19.47
N ALA A 7 45.73 41.84 -19.39
CA ALA A 7 47.11 41.38 -19.14
C ALA A 7 47.32 39.88 -19.56
N VAL A 8 48.57 39.52 -19.89
CA VAL A 8 49.36 38.29 -19.61
C VAL A 8 48.57 37.03 -19.12
N SER A 9 48.68 35.83 -19.72
CA SER A 9 49.86 34.95 -19.59
C SER A 9 49.88 33.76 -20.58
N VAL A 10 51.09 33.30 -20.92
CA VAL A 10 51.37 32.11 -21.77
C VAL A 10 51.87 30.96 -20.91
N ALA A 11 51.46 29.72 -21.20
CA ALA A 11 52.20 28.52 -20.79
C ALA A 11 52.07 27.42 -21.87
N SER A 12 53.20 26.80 -22.21
CA SER A 12 53.35 25.74 -23.22
C SER A 12 53.97 24.52 -22.55
N THR A 13 53.52 23.31 -22.90
CA THR A 13 54.40 22.23 -23.42
C THR A 13 53.62 20.93 -23.70
N ARG A 14 54.25 20.01 -24.42
CA ARG A 14 53.73 18.75 -24.99
C ARG A 14 54.63 17.59 -24.55
N TRP A 15 54.24 16.34 -24.88
CA TRP A 15 55.04 15.08 -24.91
C TRP A 15 54.98 14.24 -23.61
N VAL A 16 54.84 12.90 -23.59
CA VAL A 16 54.38 11.83 -24.54
C VAL A 16 53.71 10.73 -23.67
N SER A 17 52.81 9.85 -24.11
CA SER A 17 53.12 8.57 -24.79
C SER A 17 51.88 7.64 -24.85
N GLY A 18 51.84 6.74 -25.83
CA GLY A 18 51.14 5.44 -25.69
C GLY A 18 49.67 5.34 -26.10
N SER A 19 49.40 5.18 -27.40
CA SER A 19 48.10 4.65 -27.89
C SER A 19 48.23 3.17 -28.29
N LYS A 20 47.72 2.25 -27.46
CA LYS A 20 47.31 0.89 -27.87
C LYS A 20 46.11 0.41 -27.03
N ILE A 21 44.93 0.45 -27.64
CA ILE A 21 43.85 -0.58 -27.67
C ILE A 21 44.01 -1.75 -26.69
N CYS A 22 43.01 -2.15 -25.88
CA CYS A 22 41.60 -2.42 -26.22
C CYS A 22 40.62 -2.30 -25.02
N THR A 23 39.32 -2.35 -25.33
CA THR A 23 38.10 -2.77 -24.55
C THR A 23 38.24 -3.13 -23.04
N ASP A 24 37.29 -2.83 -22.15
CA ASP A 24 35.82 -2.91 -22.30
C ASP A 24 35.01 -1.71 -21.77
N ALA A 25 33.81 -1.53 -22.33
CA ALA A 25 32.81 -0.64 -21.77
C ALA A 25 32.02 -1.36 -20.65
N PRO A 26 31.75 -0.71 -19.49
CA PRO A 26 30.77 -1.23 -18.56
C PRO A 26 29.39 -1.03 -19.17
N THR A 27 28.81 -2.10 -19.72
CA THR A 27 27.38 -2.19 -20.01
C THR A 27 26.61 -1.86 -18.73
N PRO A 28 25.83 -0.76 -18.65
CA PRO A 28 24.86 -0.65 -17.59
C PRO A 28 23.87 -1.79 -17.78
N ALA A 29 23.81 -2.70 -16.79
CA ALA A 29 22.77 -3.71 -16.73
C ALA A 29 21.39 -3.03 -16.85
N PRO A 30 20.39 -3.68 -17.47
CA PRO A 30 19.08 -3.07 -17.60
C PRO A 30 18.54 -2.71 -16.23
N THR A 31 18.41 -1.40 -15.96
CA THR A 31 17.62 -0.91 -14.84
C THR A 31 16.23 -1.48 -15.02
N LEU A 32 15.88 -2.47 -14.19
CA LEU A 32 14.49 -2.91 -14.07
C LEU A 32 13.72 -1.73 -13.49
N ALA A 33 13.13 -0.94 -14.39
CA ALA A 33 12.04 -0.05 -14.01
C ALA A 33 11.01 -0.91 -13.26
N PRO A 34 10.39 -0.41 -12.19
CA PRO A 34 9.32 -1.14 -11.53
C PRO A 34 8.24 -1.38 -12.58
N THR A 35 8.08 -2.64 -13.00
CA THR A 35 6.94 -3.04 -13.83
C THR A 35 5.72 -2.75 -12.98
N LEU A 36 5.02 -1.66 -13.29
CA LEU A 36 3.72 -1.40 -12.72
C LEU A 36 2.91 -2.68 -12.93
N SER A 37 2.48 -3.31 -11.84
CA SER A 37 1.62 -4.48 -11.89
C SER A 37 0.45 -4.19 -12.83
N PRO A 38 -0.08 -5.19 -13.56
CA PRO A 38 -1.30 -5.00 -14.33
C PRO A 38 -2.33 -4.34 -13.41
N VAL A 39 -2.81 -3.16 -13.79
CA VAL A 39 -3.92 -2.53 -13.07
C VAL A 39 -5.11 -3.43 -13.35
N ASP A 40 -5.53 -4.20 -12.33
CA ASP A 40 -6.68 -5.07 -12.44
C ASP A 40 -7.89 -4.21 -12.82
N TYR A 41 -8.33 -4.36 -14.06
CA TYR A 41 -9.45 -3.62 -14.62
C TYR A 41 -10.73 -4.22 -14.06
N ILE A 42 -11.19 -3.67 -12.94
CA ILE A 42 -12.47 -4.04 -12.32
C ILE A 42 -13.58 -3.46 -13.19
N ASP A 43 -14.18 -4.35 -14.00
CA ASP A 43 -15.23 -4.03 -14.95
C ASP A 43 -16.43 -3.42 -14.22
N GLY A 44 -16.88 -2.23 -14.65
CA GLY A 44 -17.97 -1.49 -14.01
C GLY A 44 -17.57 -0.31 -13.10
N CYS A 45 -16.30 -0.16 -12.67
CA CYS A 45 -15.91 1.01 -11.86
C CYS A 45 -15.75 2.32 -12.66
N TYR A 46 -15.36 2.20 -13.94
CA TYR A 46 -15.06 3.32 -14.82
C TYR A 46 -16.28 3.65 -15.68
N MET A 47 -17.04 4.67 -15.30
CA MET A 47 -18.18 5.15 -16.10
C MET A 47 -17.70 6.04 -17.23
N GLU A 48 -17.51 5.44 -18.40
CA GLU A 48 -17.32 6.16 -19.66
C GLU A 48 -18.49 7.11 -19.94
N GLN A 49 -18.21 8.21 -20.64
CA GLN A 49 -19.21 9.19 -21.09
C GLN A 49 -20.00 9.86 -19.94
N VAL A 50 -19.54 9.78 -18.69
CA VAL A 50 -20.16 10.43 -17.53
C VAL A 50 -19.27 11.54 -16.99
N ILE A 51 -19.88 12.69 -16.68
CA ILE A 51 -19.27 13.81 -15.95
C ILE A 51 -19.92 13.91 -14.57
N TYR A 52 -19.14 13.61 -13.54
CA TYR A 52 -19.49 13.97 -12.17
C TYR A 52 -19.22 15.46 -11.90
N LYS A 53 -20.17 16.12 -11.22
CA LYS A 53 -20.10 17.52 -10.81
C LYS A 53 -20.28 17.62 -9.29
N ALA A 54 -19.45 18.43 -8.67
CA ALA A 54 -19.51 18.78 -7.25
C ALA A 54 -19.77 20.27 -7.07
N ASN A 55 -20.26 20.67 -5.89
CA ASN A 55 -20.30 22.08 -5.52
C ASN A 55 -18.88 22.62 -5.33
N ALA A 56 -18.73 23.95 -5.32
CA ALA A 56 -17.43 24.58 -5.09
C ALA A 56 -16.81 24.23 -3.72
N ALA A 57 -17.62 23.87 -2.72
CA ALA A 57 -17.17 23.42 -1.40
C ALA A 57 -16.80 21.92 -1.35
N ASP A 58 -17.34 21.12 -2.27
CA ASP A 58 -17.16 19.66 -2.31
C ASP A 58 -16.07 19.23 -3.32
N ARG A 59 -15.61 20.15 -4.18
CA ARG A 59 -14.46 19.93 -5.07
C ARG A 59 -13.16 20.17 -4.28
N ILE A 60 -12.38 19.12 -4.13
CA ILE A 60 -11.17 19.08 -3.30
C ILE A 60 -9.98 19.67 -4.07
N LEU A 61 -9.69 19.08 -5.23
CA LEU A 61 -8.56 19.43 -6.10
C LEU A 61 -8.97 19.29 -7.56
N THR A 62 -8.35 20.09 -8.42
CA THR A 62 -8.38 19.95 -9.88
C THR A 62 -6.94 19.94 -10.36
N TYR A 63 -6.59 18.95 -11.19
CA TYR A 63 -5.32 18.90 -11.92
C TYR A 63 -5.62 19.24 -13.39
N ASP A 64 -4.98 20.30 -13.88
CA ASP A 64 -5.15 20.80 -15.25
C ASP A 64 -3.87 20.55 -16.06
N ASP A 65 -3.95 19.60 -16.99
CA ASP A 65 -2.86 19.13 -17.87
C ASP A 65 -1.56 18.70 -17.17
N GLU A 66 -1.65 18.30 -15.90
CA GLU A 66 -0.51 17.86 -15.11
C GLU A 66 0.14 16.59 -15.70
N PRO A 67 1.48 16.54 -15.86
CA PRO A 67 2.15 15.44 -16.56
C PRO A 67 2.08 14.10 -15.81
N GLY A 68 1.75 14.11 -14.51
CA GLY A 68 1.51 12.91 -13.70
C GLY A 68 0.04 12.44 -13.68
N VAL A 69 -0.88 13.17 -14.32
CA VAL A 69 -2.34 12.91 -14.28
C VAL A 69 -2.95 13.05 -15.69
N GLN A 70 -2.42 12.27 -16.62
CA GLN A 70 -2.78 12.24 -18.04
C GLN A 70 -3.70 11.05 -18.43
N LEU A 71 -3.99 10.16 -17.48
CA LEU A 71 -4.83 8.97 -17.66
C LEU A 71 -5.89 8.86 -16.55
N PRO A 72 -7.05 8.22 -16.81
CA PRO A 72 -8.11 8.08 -15.81
C PRO A 72 -7.65 7.28 -14.58
N GLU A 73 -6.79 6.27 -14.74
CA GLU A 73 -6.23 5.47 -13.64
C GLU A 73 -5.30 6.32 -12.76
N GLN A 74 -4.62 7.31 -13.32
CA GLN A 74 -3.80 8.27 -12.57
C GLN A 74 -4.67 9.26 -11.79
N CYS A 75 -5.78 9.71 -12.39
CA CYS A 75 -6.78 10.54 -11.70
C CYS A 75 -7.46 9.77 -10.55
N HIS A 76 -7.81 8.51 -10.79
CA HIS A 76 -8.33 7.62 -9.76
C HIS A 76 -7.30 7.36 -8.65
N SER A 77 -6.03 7.09 -8.98
CA SER A 77 -4.94 6.94 -8.00
C SER A 77 -4.77 8.20 -7.14
N ALA A 78 -4.90 9.39 -7.74
CA ALA A 78 -4.91 10.64 -6.98
C ALA A 78 -6.12 10.75 -6.04
N CYS A 79 -7.30 10.25 -6.43
CA CYS A 79 -8.45 10.14 -5.52
C CYS A 79 -8.19 9.17 -4.37
N VAL A 80 -7.62 7.98 -4.65
CA VAL A 80 -7.29 6.99 -3.60
C VAL A 80 -6.31 7.57 -2.59
N ALA A 81 -5.27 8.28 -3.05
CA ALA A 81 -4.28 8.95 -2.20
C ALA A 81 -4.82 10.13 -1.38
N ASN A 82 -5.97 10.70 -1.74
CA ASN A 82 -6.63 11.77 -0.97
C ASN A 82 -7.69 11.16 -0.05
N GLU A 83 -7.47 11.20 1.27
CA GLU A 83 -8.39 10.65 2.28
C GLU A 83 -9.83 11.15 2.09
N ASP A 84 -9.99 12.45 1.84
CA ASP A 84 -11.26 13.15 1.64
C ASP A 84 -11.98 12.88 0.31
N CYS A 85 -11.30 12.31 -0.69
CA CYS A 85 -11.92 12.06 -1.99
C CYS A 85 -12.90 10.88 -1.86
N ASN A 86 -14.08 10.98 -2.48
CA ASN A 86 -15.01 9.86 -2.64
C ASN A 86 -15.33 9.60 -4.12
N TYR A 87 -15.18 10.61 -4.97
CA TYR A 87 -15.50 10.56 -6.39
C TYR A 87 -14.47 11.34 -7.21
N TRP A 88 -14.26 10.89 -8.45
CA TRP A 88 -13.36 11.55 -9.39
C TRP A 88 -13.97 11.62 -10.80
N SER A 89 -13.53 12.59 -11.58
CA SER A 89 -13.99 12.86 -12.95
C SER A 89 -12.80 13.29 -13.80
N PHE A 90 -12.51 12.50 -14.83
CA PHE A 90 -11.38 12.69 -15.73
C PHE A 90 -11.84 13.04 -17.15
N ARG A 91 -11.15 14.01 -17.76
CA ARG A 91 -11.24 14.34 -19.17
C ARG A 91 -9.87 14.11 -19.82
N SER A 92 -9.81 13.20 -20.80
CA SER A 92 -8.59 13.01 -21.60
C SER A 92 -8.25 14.24 -22.43
N ALA A 93 -6.97 14.43 -22.77
CA ALA A 93 -6.53 15.51 -23.65
C ALA A 93 -7.14 15.41 -25.06
N SER A 94 -6.99 16.47 -25.86
CA SER A 94 -7.54 16.61 -27.21
C SER A 94 -6.44 16.97 -28.20
N GLY A 95 -6.58 16.52 -29.45
CA GLY A 95 -5.74 17.00 -30.56
C GLY A 95 -6.06 18.43 -31.03
N ASN A 96 -7.09 19.09 -30.48
CA ASN A 96 -7.44 20.47 -30.78
C ASN A 96 -6.66 21.46 -29.90
N SER A 97 -6.68 22.74 -30.27
CA SER A 97 -6.04 23.85 -29.55
C SER A 97 -7.02 24.71 -28.74
N ASP A 98 -8.15 24.14 -28.32
CA ASP A 98 -9.17 24.84 -27.52
C ASP A 98 -8.76 25.00 -26.05
N ALA A 99 -9.43 25.86 -25.28
CA ALA A 99 -9.21 25.95 -23.82
C ALA A 99 -9.47 24.64 -23.05
N ASN A 100 -10.11 23.66 -23.69
CA ASN A 100 -10.36 22.31 -23.17
C ASN A 100 -9.47 21.24 -23.85
N ALA A 101 -8.31 21.65 -24.37
CA ALA A 101 -7.33 20.78 -25.02
C ALA A 101 -6.59 19.86 -24.04
N GLY A 102 -6.13 20.38 -22.89
CA GLY A 102 -5.37 19.59 -21.91
C GLY A 102 -6.21 18.48 -21.26
N ALA A 103 -5.52 17.53 -20.63
CA ALA A 103 -6.16 16.61 -19.70
C ALA A 103 -6.73 17.38 -18.49
N GLN A 104 -7.77 16.86 -17.84
CA GLN A 104 -8.27 17.44 -16.59
C GLN A 104 -8.76 16.34 -15.65
N CYS A 105 -8.32 16.38 -14.40
CA CYS A 105 -8.81 15.51 -13.33
C CYS A 105 -9.44 16.34 -12.23
N ASN A 106 -10.66 16.01 -11.81
CA ASN A 106 -11.35 16.64 -10.69
C ASN A 106 -11.56 15.61 -9.56
N LEU A 107 -11.12 15.95 -8.34
CA LEU A 107 -11.33 15.16 -7.13
C LEU A 107 -12.41 15.79 -6.26
N MET A 108 -13.35 14.98 -5.77
CA MET A 108 -14.58 15.44 -5.14
C MET A 108 -14.92 14.63 -3.89
N ARG A 109 -15.33 15.31 -2.82
CA ARG A 109 -15.81 14.72 -1.56
C ARG A 109 -17.26 14.27 -1.67
N ALA A 110 -18.08 15.00 -2.42
CA ALA A 110 -19.49 14.70 -2.64
C ALA A 110 -19.93 15.10 -4.06
N LEU A 111 -20.95 14.41 -4.58
CA LEU A 111 -21.58 14.75 -5.85
C LEU A 111 -22.79 15.67 -5.64
N ASN A 112 -22.96 16.61 -6.55
CA ASN A 112 -24.19 17.38 -6.71
C ASN A 112 -25.01 16.88 -7.92
N ASP A 113 -24.35 16.40 -8.97
CA ASP A 113 -24.98 16.00 -10.23
C ASP A 113 -24.06 15.02 -11.00
N ALA A 114 -24.66 14.11 -11.77
CA ALA A 114 -23.98 13.11 -12.59
C ALA A 114 -24.61 13.09 -13.99
N VAL A 115 -23.88 13.56 -15.00
CA VAL A 115 -24.43 13.81 -16.34
C VAL A 115 -23.75 12.94 -17.38
N SER A 116 -24.54 12.15 -18.10
CA SER A 116 -24.10 11.47 -19.31
C SER A 116 -23.94 12.46 -20.47
N VAL A 117 -22.86 12.33 -21.22
CA VAL A 117 -22.48 13.22 -22.32
C VAL A 117 -22.07 12.44 -23.55
N ALA A 118 -22.33 12.97 -24.75
CA ALA A 118 -21.92 12.33 -26.00
C ALA A 118 -20.39 12.28 -26.24
N SER A 119 -19.58 12.78 -25.31
CA SER A 119 -18.12 12.86 -25.44
C SER A 119 -17.46 11.65 -24.78
N THR A 120 -16.83 10.80 -25.61
CA THR A 120 -16.00 9.65 -25.20
C THR A 120 -14.73 10.03 -24.44
N ARG A 121 -14.45 11.33 -24.26
CA ARG A 121 -13.26 11.82 -23.55
C ARG A 121 -13.43 11.87 -22.03
N TRP A 122 -14.65 11.67 -21.52
CA TRP A 122 -14.96 11.73 -20.09
C TRP A 122 -15.09 10.32 -19.51
N VAL A 123 -14.46 10.12 -18.35
CA VAL A 123 -14.59 8.92 -17.53
C VAL A 123 -14.68 9.36 -16.07
N SER A 124 -15.68 8.89 -15.33
CA SER A 124 -15.85 9.19 -13.91
C SER A 124 -15.94 7.90 -13.08
N GLY A 125 -15.68 7.99 -11.77
CA GLY A 125 -15.73 6.84 -10.87
C GLY A 125 -15.84 7.21 -9.39
N SER A 126 -16.14 6.22 -8.56
CA SER A 126 -15.93 6.26 -7.11
C SER A 126 -14.46 6.07 -6.76
N LYS A 127 -14.06 6.43 -5.53
CA LYS A 127 -12.73 6.11 -4.97
C LYS A 127 -12.52 4.62 -4.73
N ILE A 128 -13.60 3.88 -4.49
CA ILE A 128 -13.56 2.45 -4.23
C ILE A 128 -14.16 1.76 -5.46
N CYS A 129 -13.36 0.89 -6.08
CA CYS A 129 -13.76 -0.01 -7.16
C CYS A 129 -14.04 -1.41 -6.61
N THR A 130 -15.03 -1.53 -5.73
CA THR A 130 -15.63 -2.82 -5.38
C THR A 130 -17.01 -2.84 -6.01
N ASP A 131 -17.40 -3.97 -6.62
CA ASP A 131 -18.79 -4.16 -7.04
C ASP A 131 -19.73 -3.81 -5.88
N ALA A 132 -20.74 -2.99 -6.16
CA ALA A 132 -21.78 -2.74 -5.19
C ALA A 132 -22.43 -4.08 -4.80
N PRO A 133 -22.87 -4.27 -3.55
CA PRO A 133 -23.57 -5.49 -3.17
C PRO A 133 -24.83 -5.60 -4.03
N THR A 134 -24.81 -6.53 -4.99
CA THR A 134 -25.94 -6.79 -5.89
C THR A 134 -27.11 -7.29 -5.04
N ASP A 135 -28.16 -6.47 -4.92
CA ASP A 135 -29.43 -6.90 -4.33
C ASP A 135 -29.90 -8.18 -5.02
N ALA A 136 -30.00 -9.26 -4.24
CA ALA A 136 -30.05 -10.60 -4.78
C ALA A 136 -31.34 -10.86 -5.60
N PRO A 137 -31.22 -11.30 -6.88
CA PRO A 137 -32.30 -12.06 -7.49
C PRO A 137 -32.32 -13.46 -6.84
N THR A 138 -33.38 -13.73 -6.08
CA THR A 138 -33.65 -15.07 -5.57
C THR A 138 -34.02 -15.98 -6.73
N ASP A 139 -33.17 -16.94 -7.06
CA ASP A 139 -33.53 -18.08 -7.90
C ASP A 139 -33.13 -19.41 -7.23
N ALA A 140 -34.00 -20.41 -7.43
CA ALA A 140 -34.05 -21.64 -6.66
C ALA A 140 -32.85 -22.59 -6.91
N PRO A 141 -32.52 -23.50 -5.96
CA PRO A 141 -31.32 -24.33 -6.07
C PRO A 141 -31.42 -25.35 -7.21
N THR A 142 -30.45 -25.30 -8.12
CA THR A 142 -30.15 -26.41 -9.03
C THR A 142 -28.91 -27.15 -8.50
N PRO A 143 -28.97 -28.48 -8.24
CA PRO A 143 -27.85 -29.20 -7.66
C PRO A 143 -26.69 -29.34 -8.66
N MET A 144 -25.50 -28.85 -8.29
CA MET A 144 -24.28 -29.03 -9.08
C MET A 144 -23.61 -30.40 -8.81
N PRO A 145 -22.84 -30.94 -9.79
CA PRO A 145 -22.27 -32.28 -9.70
C PRO A 145 -20.96 -32.34 -8.90
N THR A 146 -20.66 -33.53 -8.41
CA THR A 146 -19.43 -33.89 -7.69
C THR A 146 -18.16 -33.59 -8.49
N PRO A 147 -17.23 -32.74 -8.00
CA PRO A 147 -15.90 -32.61 -8.56
C PRO A 147 -14.97 -33.76 -8.13
N GLU A 148 -14.02 -34.08 -9.00
CA GLU A 148 -13.03 -35.16 -8.86
C GLU A 148 -11.90 -34.77 -7.87
N PRO A 149 -11.31 -35.70 -7.09
CA PRO A 149 -10.35 -35.36 -6.04
C PRO A 149 -9.05 -34.75 -6.59
N THR A 150 -8.82 -33.50 -6.25
CA THR A 150 -7.54 -32.78 -6.47
C THR A 150 -6.69 -32.89 -5.19
N PRO A 151 -5.37 -33.15 -5.29
CA PRO A 151 -4.57 -33.69 -4.19
C PRO A 151 -4.40 -32.74 -2.99
N GLU A 152 -4.14 -33.36 -1.84
CA GLU A 152 -4.01 -32.75 -0.51
C GLU A 152 -2.94 -31.64 -0.46
N PRO A 153 -3.17 -30.54 0.29
CA PRO A 153 -2.16 -29.52 0.50
C PRO A 153 -1.03 -30.08 1.39
N THR A 154 0.20 -30.03 0.86
CA THR A 154 1.42 -30.36 1.61
C THR A 154 1.51 -29.52 2.88
N SER A 155 1.52 -30.18 4.04
CA SER A 155 1.54 -29.53 5.35
C SER A 155 2.80 -28.68 5.55
N ALA A 156 2.65 -27.35 5.50
CA ALA A 156 3.58 -26.46 6.17
C ALA A 156 3.40 -26.60 7.70
N PRO A 157 4.47 -26.59 8.51
CA PRO A 157 4.34 -26.70 9.95
C PRO A 157 3.66 -25.46 10.52
N VAL A 158 2.44 -25.62 11.03
CA VAL A 158 1.83 -24.63 11.92
C VAL A 158 2.71 -24.56 13.17
N ILE A 159 3.29 -23.38 13.41
CA ILE A 159 4.01 -23.12 14.67
C ILE A 159 2.96 -22.78 15.71
N GLU A 160 2.48 -23.80 16.42
CA GLU A 160 1.88 -23.62 17.74
C GLU A 160 2.94 -23.10 18.71
N THR A 161 2.78 -21.89 19.23
CA THR A 161 3.28 -21.51 20.57
C THR A 161 2.47 -20.39 21.18
N SER A 162 2.12 -20.57 22.46
CA SER A 162 1.54 -19.61 23.41
C SER A 162 2.13 -18.18 23.36
N GLY A 163 1.39 -17.12 23.68
CA GLY A 163 -0.01 -17.11 24.12
C GLY A 163 -0.51 -15.75 24.62
N CYS A 164 -1.70 -15.39 24.16
CA CYS A 164 -2.52 -14.23 24.59
C CYS A 164 -3.69 -14.66 25.50
N TYR A 165 -3.86 -15.96 25.72
CA TYR A 165 -5.00 -16.55 26.40
C TYR A 165 -4.82 -16.41 27.93
N VAL A 166 -5.85 -15.92 28.60
CA VAL A 166 -5.86 -15.70 30.05
C VAL A 166 -6.68 -16.80 30.70
N GLU A 167 -5.99 -17.84 31.15
CA GLU A 167 -6.58 -18.94 31.92
C GLU A 167 -7.11 -18.48 33.28
N GLY A 168 -8.16 -19.14 33.75
CA GLY A 168 -8.79 -18.89 35.05
C GLY A 168 -9.53 -17.56 35.16
N LYS A 169 -9.62 -16.78 34.09
CA LYS A 169 -10.41 -15.54 34.00
C LYS A 169 -11.56 -15.73 33.03
N ARG A 170 -12.72 -15.17 33.40
CA ARG A 170 -13.86 -14.97 32.52
C ARG A 170 -14.09 -13.49 32.29
N TYR A 171 -14.08 -13.07 31.03
CA TYR A 171 -14.64 -11.78 30.63
C TYR A 171 -16.16 -11.87 30.56
N LYS A 172 -16.85 -10.83 31.02
CA LYS A 172 -18.31 -10.71 30.99
C LYS A 172 -18.72 -9.36 30.46
N ASN A 173 -19.70 -9.34 29.57
CA ASN A 173 -20.51 -8.17 29.25
C ASN A 173 -21.97 -8.50 29.59
N PRO A 174 -22.78 -7.57 30.12
CA PRO A 174 -24.25 -7.74 30.17
C PRO A 174 -24.87 -7.97 28.78
N ASN A 175 -24.27 -7.43 27.72
CA ASN A 175 -24.61 -7.63 26.32
C ASN A 175 -23.58 -8.59 25.69
N VAL A 176 -23.78 -9.90 25.86
CA VAL A 176 -23.06 -10.91 25.07
C VAL A 176 -23.65 -10.90 23.67
N LEU A 177 -22.80 -10.83 22.64
CA LEU A 177 -23.25 -10.79 21.24
C LEU A 177 -23.80 -12.16 20.82
N GLU A 178 -23.00 -13.19 21.06
CA GLU A 178 -23.32 -14.56 20.72
C GLU A 178 -22.68 -15.53 21.72
N SER A 179 -23.33 -16.69 21.92
CA SER A 179 -22.80 -17.75 22.79
C SER A 179 -22.85 -19.12 22.09
N PRO A 180 -22.01 -19.37 21.08
CA PRO A 180 -21.97 -20.66 20.41
C PRO A 180 -21.39 -21.74 21.34
N THR A 181 -21.81 -22.98 21.12
CA THR A 181 -21.21 -24.14 21.79
C THR A 181 -20.11 -24.73 20.91
N VAL A 182 -18.86 -24.62 21.35
CA VAL A 182 -17.65 -24.96 20.57
C VAL A 182 -16.77 -25.94 21.34
N THR A 183 -16.05 -26.82 20.64
CA THR A 183 -15.32 -27.92 21.28
C THR A 183 -13.94 -27.54 21.84
N SER A 184 -13.40 -26.37 21.49
CA SER A 184 -12.09 -25.88 21.96
C SER A 184 -12.06 -24.36 22.14
N GLU A 185 -11.10 -23.88 22.92
CA GLU A 185 -10.76 -22.46 23.08
C GLU A 185 -10.34 -21.79 21.76
N GLU A 186 -9.64 -22.53 20.90
CA GLU A 186 -9.22 -22.08 19.57
C GLU A 186 -10.41 -21.85 18.65
N GLU A 187 -11.41 -22.75 18.68
CA GLU A 187 -12.65 -22.55 17.93
C GLU A 187 -13.41 -21.32 18.46
N CYS A 188 -13.46 -21.11 19.79
CA CYS A 188 -14.04 -19.89 20.36
C CYS A 188 -13.31 -18.60 19.90
N HIS A 189 -11.99 -18.68 19.77
CA HIS A 189 -11.17 -17.58 19.25
C HIS A 189 -11.45 -17.34 17.76
N SER A 190 -11.48 -18.38 16.92
CA SER A 190 -11.80 -18.28 15.49
C SER A 190 -13.19 -17.66 15.25
N GLN A 191 -14.20 -18.07 16.01
CA GLN A 191 -15.55 -17.49 15.95
C GLN A 191 -15.55 -16.00 16.33
N CYS A 192 -14.68 -15.55 17.24
CA CYS A 192 -14.48 -14.13 17.52
C CYS A 192 -13.73 -13.40 16.39
N VAL A 193 -12.80 -14.08 15.70
CA VAL A 193 -12.10 -13.51 14.53
C VAL A 193 -13.08 -13.26 13.39
N GLU A 194 -13.96 -14.24 13.09
CA GLU A 194 -14.99 -14.15 12.05
C GLU A 194 -16.09 -13.12 12.37
N ASN A 195 -16.44 -12.93 13.65
CA ASN A 195 -17.46 -11.97 14.06
C ASN A 195 -16.89 -10.54 14.18
N ASP A 196 -17.25 -9.64 13.25
CA ASP A 196 -16.76 -8.26 13.20
C ASP A 196 -17.04 -7.42 14.47
N GLU A 197 -18.11 -7.71 15.21
CA GLU A 197 -18.46 -6.99 16.44
C GLU A 197 -17.74 -7.54 17.68
N CYS A 198 -17.10 -8.71 17.60
CA CYS A 198 -16.33 -9.29 18.68
C CYS A 198 -14.97 -8.60 18.82
N ASN A 199 -14.55 -8.25 20.04
CA ASN A 199 -13.17 -7.81 20.34
C ASN A 199 -12.49 -8.71 21.39
N TYR A 200 -13.29 -9.48 22.14
CA TYR A 200 -12.86 -10.35 23.22
C TYR A 200 -13.72 -11.60 23.23
N TRP A 201 -13.18 -12.71 23.70
CA TRP A 201 -13.91 -13.97 23.84
C TRP A 201 -13.63 -14.62 25.19
N ALA A 202 -14.58 -15.44 25.66
CA ALA A 202 -14.44 -16.23 26.87
C ALA A 202 -14.98 -17.64 26.65
N TYR A 203 -14.11 -18.64 26.72
CA TYR A 203 -14.43 -20.06 26.59
C TYR A 203 -14.52 -20.74 27.97
N ARG A 204 -15.42 -21.71 28.12
CA ARG A 204 -15.55 -22.56 29.32
C ARG A 204 -15.32 -24.04 29.02
N THR A 205 -14.23 -24.57 29.56
CA THR A 205 -13.76 -25.95 29.30
C THR A 205 -14.70 -27.05 29.80
N THR A 206 -15.54 -26.80 30.82
CA THR A 206 -16.39 -27.85 31.41
C THR A 206 -17.68 -28.15 30.67
N ASN A 207 -18.16 -27.24 29.81
CA ASN A 207 -19.41 -27.41 29.09
C ASN A 207 -19.42 -26.69 27.73
N SER A 208 -18.24 -26.44 27.16
CA SER A 208 -18.06 -26.01 25.78
C SER A 208 -18.80 -24.73 25.40
N ILE A 209 -19.01 -23.82 26.35
CA ILE A 209 -19.62 -22.51 26.09
C ILE A 209 -18.54 -21.54 25.64
N CYS A 210 -18.70 -20.94 24.47
CA CYS A 210 -18.03 -19.71 24.08
C CYS A 210 -18.94 -18.51 24.36
N GLU A 211 -18.38 -17.37 24.71
CA GLU A 211 -19.07 -16.08 24.82
C GLU A 211 -18.28 -15.04 24.00
N LEU A 212 -18.90 -14.53 22.93
CA LEU A 212 -18.33 -13.48 22.07
C LEU A 212 -18.72 -12.10 22.61
N ILE A 213 -17.74 -11.21 22.76
CA ILE A 213 -17.84 -10.00 23.57
C ILE A 213 -17.24 -8.79 22.83
N ALA A 214 -18.05 -7.75 22.59
CA ALA A 214 -17.57 -6.48 22.04
C ALA A 214 -16.70 -5.68 23.03
N GLU A 215 -17.06 -5.67 24.31
CA GLU A 215 -16.39 -4.87 25.35
C GLU A 215 -16.34 -5.61 26.70
N ILE A 216 -15.26 -5.50 27.47
CA ILE A 216 -15.19 -6.14 28.80
C ILE A 216 -15.92 -5.28 29.84
N GLY A 217 -17.13 -5.70 30.25
CA GLY A 217 -17.87 -5.06 31.34
C GLY A 217 -17.38 -5.46 32.75
N ASN A 218 -16.97 -6.71 32.94
CA ASN A 218 -16.38 -7.20 34.19
C ASN A 218 -15.49 -8.44 33.96
N ILE A 219 -14.39 -8.54 34.71
CA ILE A 219 -13.54 -9.74 34.75
C ILE A 219 -13.80 -10.48 36.05
N LYS A 220 -14.02 -11.80 35.98
CA LYS A 220 -14.16 -12.67 37.16
C LYS A 220 -13.12 -13.78 37.16
N ASP A 221 -12.55 -14.01 38.34
CA ASP A 221 -11.82 -15.24 38.66
C ASP A 221 -12.77 -16.44 38.59
N ALA A 222 -12.52 -17.31 37.63
CA ALA A 222 -13.31 -18.50 37.35
C ALA A 222 -12.41 -19.55 36.69
N GLY A 223 -11.80 -20.43 37.50
CA GLY A 223 -10.79 -21.42 37.10
C GLY A 223 -11.15 -22.45 36.02
N GLN A 224 -12.34 -22.36 35.44
CA GLN A 224 -12.84 -23.22 34.34
C GLN A 224 -12.96 -22.43 33.02
N TRP A 225 -12.49 -21.19 32.99
CA TRP A 225 -12.61 -20.29 31.85
C TRP A 225 -11.23 -19.89 31.31
N ILE A 226 -11.18 -19.68 30.01
CA ILE A 226 -10.04 -19.15 29.26
C ILE A 226 -10.60 -17.97 28.47
N SER A 227 -10.01 -16.78 28.60
CA SER A 227 -10.49 -15.60 27.86
C SER A 227 -9.35 -14.89 27.12
N GLY A 228 -9.62 -14.25 26.00
CA GLY A 228 -8.60 -13.58 25.18
C GLY A 228 -9.13 -12.37 24.41
N PRO A 229 -8.24 -11.54 23.84
CA PRO A 229 -8.60 -10.59 22.80
C PRO A 229 -8.85 -11.31 21.46
N LYS A 230 -9.53 -10.64 20.52
CA LYS A 230 -9.70 -11.08 19.12
C LYS A 230 -8.39 -11.11 18.33
N ILE A 231 -7.46 -10.21 18.65
CA ILE A 231 -6.16 -10.13 17.98
C ILE A 231 -5.08 -10.41 19.01
N CYS A 232 -4.36 -11.50 18.78
CA CYS A 232 -3.18 -11.88 19.54
C CYS A 232 -1.94 -11.40 18.81
N THR A 233 -1.61 -10.11 18.97
CA THR A 233 -0.30 -9.62 18.54
C THR A 233 0.76 -10.11 19.50
N ASP A 234 1.78 -10.79 18.98
CA ASP A 234 3.00 -11.05 19.73
C ASP A 234 3.58 -9.74 20.29
N MET A 235 4.06 -9.82 21.53
CA MET A 235 4.88 -8.77 22.13
C MET A 235 6.06 -8.47 21.18
N PRO A 236 6.35 -7.20 20.85
CA PRO A 236 7.22 -6.86 19.72
C PRO A 236 8.56 -7.58 19.82
N THR A 237 8.85 -8.40 18.79
CA THR A 237 10.16 -9.00 18.55
C THR A 237 11.22 -7.93 18.78
N PRO A 238 12.24 -8.18 19.63
CA PRO A 238 13.25 -7.16 19.92
C PRO A 238 13.85 -6.64 18.63
N GLU A 239 13.94 -5.31 18.56
CA GLU A 239 14.30 -4.51 17.39
C GLU A 239 15.45 -5.15 16.60
N PRO A 240 15.38 -5.25 15.26
CA PRO A 240 16.38 -5.96 14.47
C PRO A 240 17.76 -5.38 14.74
N THR A 241 18.62 -6.17 15.38
CA THR A 241 19.98 -5.76 15.73
C THR A 241 20.75 -5.49 14.43
N PHE A 242 20.79 -4.22 14.02
CA PHE A 242 21.52 -3.79 12.83
C PHE A 242 22.98 -4.26 12.93
N PRO A 243 23.52 -4.93 11.90
CA PRO A 243 24.91 -5.35 11.92
C PRO A 243 25.82 -4.12 12.07
N PRO A 244 26.94 -4.22 12.81
CA PRO A 244 27.79 -3.08 13.08
C PRO A 244 28.32 -2.49 11.78
N VAL A 245 28.11 -1.18 11.60
CA VAL A 245 28.56 -0.46 10.40
C VAL A 245 30.09 -0.56 10.30
N LEU A 246 30.58 -1.38 9.38
CA LEU A 246 31.98 -1.46 9.01
C LEU A 246 32.40 -0.13 8.38
N ARG A 247 32.88 0.80 9.21
CA ARG A 247 33.47 2.05 8.74
C ARG A 247 34.71 1.73 7.92
N CYS A 248 34.78 2.26 6.71
CA CYS A 248 35.99 2.21 5.90
C CYS A 248 37.18 2.80 6.70
N PRO A 249 38.35 2.15 6.72
CA PRO A 249 39.53 2.74 7.34
C PRO A 249 39.90 4.02 6.59
N GLU A 250 40.09 5.12 7.33
CA GLU A 250 40.51 6.39 6.75
C GLU A 250 41.87 6.21 6.06
N LYS A 251 41.92 6.51 4.76
CA LYS A 251 43.19 6.57 4.03
C LYS A 251 44.01 7.73 4.58
N LYS A 252 44.89 7.41 5.54
CA LYS A 252 45.97 8.30 5.97
C LYS A 252 46.86 8.60 4.75
N LEU A 253 46.78 9.82 4.20
CA LEU A 253 47.75 10.29 3.23
C LEU A 253 49.08 10.54 3.95
N ASP A 254 49.97 9.56 3.93
CA ASP A 254 51.36 9.77 4.31
C ASP A 254 52.06 10.58 3.19
N ILE A 255 52.08 11.90 3.36
CA ILE A 255 52.76 12.84 2.46
C ILE A 255 54.28 12.67 2.66
N VAL A 256 54.92 11.94 1.75
CA VAL A 256 56.38 11.83 1.68
C VAL A 256 56.94 13.10 1.05
N TRP A 257 57.59 13.93 1.86
CA TRP A 257 58.34 15.08 1.39
C TRP A 257 59.68 14.64 0.81
N VAL A 258 59.85 14.74 -0.50
CA VAL A 258 61.15 14.60 -1.16
C VAL A 258 61.89 15.94 -1.01
N VAL A 259 63.00 15.92 -0.28
CA VAL A 259 63.90 17.08 -0.15
C VAL A 259 64.90 17.04 -1.30
N ASP A 260 64.73 17.93 -2.28
CA ASP A 260 65.69 18.10 -3.37
C ASP A 260 66.92 18.88 -2.88
N ASN A 261 68.02 18.15 -2.63
CA ASN A 261 69.27 18.72 -2.15
C ASN A 261 70.18 19.13 -3.32
N SER A 262 69.79 20.18 -4.04
CA SER A 262 70.63 20.80 -5.09
C SER A 262 71.65 21.76 -4.46
N GLY A 263 72.83 21.23 -4.12
CA GLY A 263 73.95 22.01 -3.59
C GLY A 263 75.20 21.94 -4.47
N SER A 264 75.82 23.12 -4.68
CA SER A 264 76.99 23.43 -5.55
C SER A 264 76.66 23.78 -7.00
#